data_AF-A0A957IJG1-F1
#
_entry.id   AF-A0A957IJG1-F1
#
_cell.length_a   1.000
_cell.length_b   1.000
_cell.length_c   1.000
_cell.angle_alpha   90.00
_cell.angle_beta   90.00
_cell.angle_gamma   90.00
#
_symmetry.space_group_name_H-M   'P 1'
#
loop_
_entity.id
_entity.type
_entity.pdbx_description
1 polymer ?
#
loop_
_entity_poly.entity_id
_entity_poly.type
_entity_poly.pdbx_seq_one_letter_code
_entity_poly.pdbx_strand_id
1 'polypeptide(L)' 'PTSTIVKPQQSVQKNLAEIDFLLDKGRHDPCVGVRAGVTLESRMAIELLNAVLMHQSSAVDPSQFTLFE' A
#
# COMPACT_ATOMS: atom_id res chain seq x y z
N PRO A 1 -8.75 11.80 1.06
CA PRO A 1 -9.87 11.78 0.08
C PRO A 1 -9.39 11.10 -1.20
N THR A 2 -10.30 10.64 -2.04
CA THR A 2 -9.92 10.16 -3.37
C THR A 2 -9.42 11.33 -4.23
N SER A 3 -8.30 11.16 -4.95
CA SER A 3 -7.61 12.26 -5.67
C SER A 3 -8.38 12.76 -6.90
N THR A 4 -9.02 11.85 -7.61
CA THR A 4 -9.87 12.13 -8.77
C THR A 4 -11.30 12.38 -8.31
N ILE A 5 -11.90 13.46 -8.82
CA ILE A 5 -13.29 13.86 -8.56
C ILE A 5 -13.95 14.29 -9.88
N VAL A 6 -15.29 14.34 -9.88
CA VAL A 6 -16.11 14.65 -11.08
C VAL A 6 -16.15 16.15 -11.41
N LYS A 7 -15.35 16.99 -10.72
CA LYS A 7 -15.25 18.42 -11.00
C LYS A 7 -14.00 18.70 -11.85
N PRO A 8 -14.04 19.71 -12.74
CA PRO A 8 -12.84 20.21 -13.39
C PRO A 8 -11.77 20.61 -12.37
N GLN A 9 -10.51 20.31 -12.65
CA GLN A 9 -9.36 20.61 -11.81
C GLN A 9 -8.20 21.12 -12.66
N GLN A 10 -7.48 22.14 -12.20
CA GLN A 10 -6.25 22.57 -12.86
C GLN A 10 -5.16 21.52 -12.67
N SER A 11 -4.46 21.19 -13.76
CA SER A 11 -3.37 20.21 -13.75
C SER A 11 -2.35 20.51 -14.85
N VAL A 12 -1.34 19.66 -14.98
CA VAL A 12 -0.30 19.76 -15.99
C VAL A 12 -0.07 18.40 -16.66
N GLN A 13 0.18 18.44 -17.97
CA GLN A 13 0.61 17.25 -18.70
C GLN A 13 2.09 16.95 -18.47
N LYS A 14 2.56 15.78 -18.93
CA LYS A 14 3.98 15.39 -18.81
C LYS A 14 4.94 16.34 -19.54
N ASN A 15 4.47 17.03 -20.57
CA ASN A 15 5.22 18.05 -21.31
C ASN A 15 5.12 19.46 -20.69
N LEU A 16 4.58 19.56 -19.47
CA LEU A 16 4.39 20.80 -18.72
C LEU A 16 3.36 21.77 -19.30
N ALA A 17 2.58 21.37 -20.29
CA ALA A 17 1.44 22.17 -20.74
C ALA A 17 0.31 22.15 -19.70
N GLU A 18 -0.25 23.32 -19.41
CA GLU A 18 -1.42 23.47 -18.53
C GLU A 18 -2.65 22.78 -19.14
N ILE A 19 -3.47 22.17 -18.28
CA ILE A 19 -4.75 21.56 -18.65
C ILE A 19 -5.80 21.75 -17.55
N ASP A 20 -7.05 21.89 -17.97
CA ASP A 20 -8.20 21.67 -17.11
C ASP A 20 -8.56 20.18 -17.16
N PHE A 21 -8.04 19.42 -16.20
CA PHE A 21 -8.34 18.01 -16.06
C PHE A 21 -9.81 17.80 -15.68
N LEU A 22 -10.51 17.02 -16.49
CA LEU A 22 -11.85 16.52 -16.19
C LEU A 22 -11.81 15.00 -16.17
N LEU A 23 -12.37 14.40 -15.13
CA LEU A 23 -12.47 12.96 -15.03
C LEU A 23 -13.43 12.43 -16.12
N ASP A 24 -12.92 11.53 -16.97
CA ASP A 24 -13.73 10.81 -17.94
C ASP A 24 -14.84 10.00 -17.25
N LYS A 25 -15.94 9.76 -17.96
CA LYS A 25 -17.11 9.06 -17.39
C LYS A 25 -16.70 7.67 -16.88
N GLY A 26 -17.07 7.38 -15.63
CA GLY A 26 -16.79 6.08 -15.00
C GLY A 26 -17.12 6.06 -13.51
N ARG A 27 -17.07 4.86 -12.91
CA ARG A 27 -17.21 4.70 -11.45
C ARG A 27 -15.87 5.00 -10.79
N HIS A 28 -15.86 5.96 -9.89
CA HIS A 28 -14.72 6.23 -9.01
C HIS A 28 -15.09 5.91 -7.57
N ASP A 29 -14.09 5.52 -6.78
CA ASP A 29 -14.28 5.32 -5.35
C ASP A 29 -14.56 6.67 -4.66
N PRO A 30 -15.71 6.86 -3.99
CA PRO A 30 -16.00 8.08 -3.24
C PRO A 30 -15.15 8.21 -1.97
N CYS A 31 -14.60 7.11 -1.45
CA CYS A 31 -13.76 7.11 -0.26
C CYS A 31 -12.74 5.94 -0.28
N VAL A 32 -11.52 6.22 -0.74
CA VAL A 32 -10.40 5.26 -0.66
C VAL A 32 -10.11 4.77 0.77
N GLY A 33 -10.51 5.54 1.80
CA GLY A 33 -10.29 5.20 3.20
C GLY A 33 -10.93 3.86 3.62
N VAL A 34 -12.10 3.53 3.06
CA VAL A 34 -12.80 2.27 3.37
C VAL A 34 -11.95 1.06 2.95
N ARG A 35 -11.34 1.12 1.77
CA ARG A 35 -10.46 0.05 1.27
C ARG A 35 -9.06 0.11 1.88
N ALA A 36 -8.60 1.30 2.26
CA ALA A 36 -7.27 1.47 2.87
C ALA A 36 -7.11 0.70 4.18
N GLY A 37 -8.18 0.56 4.98
CA GLY A 37 -8.13 -0.17 6.26
C GLY A 37 -7.60 -1.60 6.14
N VAL A 38 -8.19 -2.40 5.24
CA VAL A 38 -7.78 -3.81 5.02
C VAL A 38 -6.35 -3.90 4.49
N THR A 39 -5.96 -2.97 3.61
CA THR A 39 -4.58 -2.89 3.10
C THR A 39 -3.58 -2.59 4.21
N LEU A 40 -3.91 -1.65 5.12
CA LEU A 40 -3.04 -1.30 6.24
C LEU A 40 -2.94 -2.41 7.28
N GLU A 41 -4.04 -3.10 7.57
CA GLU A 41 -4.04 -4.28 8.45
C GLU A 41 -3.13 -5.37 7.91
N SER A 42 -3.27 -5.69 6.62
CA SER A 42 -2.43 -6.68 5.94
C SER A 42 -0.95 -6.28 5.97
N ARG A 43 -0.67 -4.99 5.72
CA ARG A 43 0.71 -4.46 5.76
C ARG A 43 1.31 -4.55 7.16
N MET A 44 0.55 -4.20 8.20
CA MET A 44 0.98 -4.31 9.58
C MET A 44 1.31 -5.76 9.94
N ALA A 45 0.47 -6.73 9.55
CA ALA A 45 0.72 -8.14 9.81
C ALA A 45 2.03 -8.63 9.17
N ILE A 46 2.30 -8.23 7.92
CA ILE A 46 3.55 -8.57 7.22
C ILE A 46 4.77 -7.97 7.94
N GLU A 47 4.70 -6.71 8.36
CA GLU A 47 5.81 -6.05 9.04
C GLU A 47 6.08 -6.64 10.43
N LEU A 48 5.03 -7.00 11.18
CA LEU A 48 5.18 -7.71 12.46
C LEU A 48 5.81 -9.09 12.26
N LEU A 49 5.38 -9.85 11.25
CA LEU A 49 6.00 -11.14 10.92
C LEU A 49 7.48 -10.97 10.59
N ASN A 50 7.82 -9.97 9.76
CA ASN A 50 9.20 -9.66 9.42
C ASN A 50 10.03 -9.32 10.67
N ALA A 51 9.52 -8.46 11.57
CA ALA A 51 10.19 -8.10 12.80
C ALA A 51 10.46 -9.33 13.70
N VAL A 52 9.47 -10.23 13.82
CA VAL A 52 9.61 -11.48 14.59
C VAL A 52 10.68 -12.39 13.97
N LEU A 53 10.65 -12.61 12.65
CA LEU A 53 11.63 -13.45 11.96
C LEU A 53 13.04 -12.88 12.06
N MET A 54 13.18 -11.57 11.89
CA MET A 54 14.47 -10.88 12.06
C MET A 54 15.00 -11.04 13.48
N HIS A 55 14.14 -10.90 14.50
CA HIS A 55 14.53 -11.13 15.88
C HIS A 55 14.97 -12.59 16.12
N GLN A 56 14.21 -13.58 15.63
CA GLN A 56 14.58 -14.99 15.75
C GLN A 56 15.90 -15.32 15.05
N SER A 57 16.15 -14.73 13.88
CA SER A 57 17.41 -14.92 13.16
C SER A 57 18.63 -14.34 13.88
N SER A 58 18.45 -13.45 14.85
CA SER A 58 19.57 -12.88 15.63
C SER A 58 20.19 -13.88 16.62
N ALA A 59 19.43 -14.90 17.02
CA ALA A 59 19.87 -15.94 17.94
C ALA A 59 19.24 -17.28 17.51
N VAL A 60 19.76 -17.83 16.42
CA VAL A 60 19.32 -19.12 15.88
C VAL A 60 19.75 -20.23 16.83
N ASP A 61 18.78 -20.90 17.45
CA ASP A 61 19.04 -22.12 18.22
C ASP A 61 19.30 -23.27 17.23
N PRO A 62 20.54 -23.81 17.13
CA PRO A 62 20.90 -24.84 16.16
C PRO A 62 20.11 -26.14 16.34
N SER A 63 19.59 -26.40 17.55
CA SER A 63 18.76 -27.59 17.83
C SER A 63 17.43 -27.55 17.07
N GLN A 64 16.93 -26.37 16.71
CA GLN A 64 15.72 -26.21 15.90
C GLN A 64 15.92 -26.56 14.42
N PHE A 65 17.18 -26.77 13.99
CA PHE A 65 17.56 -27.01 12.59
C PHE A 65 18.31 -28.34 12.40
N THR A 66 18.34 -29.22 13.40
CA THR A 66 18.84 -30.59 13.25
C THR A 66 17.74 -31.45 12.64
N LEU A 67 17.88 -31.74 11.34
CA LEU A 67 16.91 -32.55 10.59
C LEU A 67 17.08 -34.06 10.80
N PHE A 68 18.25 -34.49 11.29
CA PHE A 68 18.58 -35.88 11.61
C PHE A 68 19.59 -35.90 12.78
N GLU A 69 19.57 -36.98 13.56
CA GLU A 69 20.60 -37.27 14.59
C GLU A 69 21.99 -37.50 13.97
#